data_AF-A0A6V7J0E0-F1
#
_entry.id   AF-A0A6V7J0E0-F1
#
_cell.length_a   1.000
_cell.length_b   1.000
_cell.length_c   1.000
_cell.angle_alpha   90.00
_cell.angle_beta   90.00
_cell.angle_gamma   90.00
#
_symmetry.space_group_name_H-M   'P 1'
#
loop_
_entity.id
_entity.type
_entity.pdbx_description
1 polymer ?
#
loop_
_entity_poly.entity_id
_entity_poly.type
_entity_poly.pdbx_seq_one_letter_code
_entity_poly.pdbx_strand_id
1 'polypeptide(L)'
;YGTKHILESLTTSGHSIETILICGGLSQNPLFVQIHADVLNLPVLIPTERESVLLGSAILGSCAAGAYSSVGEAIRAMAGSGNLIEPRSISYQ
;
A
#
# COMPACT_ATOMS: atom_id res chain seq x y z
N TYR A 1 5.94 -7.37 -13.52
CA TYR A 1 5.65 -8.78 -13.86
C TYR A 1 5.65 -9.70 -12.64
N GLY A 2 6.72 -9.78 -11.83
CA GLY A 2 6.72 -10.63 -10.62
C GLY A 2 5.54 -10.38 -9.67
N THR A 3 5.26 -9.12 -9.35
CA THR A 3 4.11 -8.72 -8.51
C THR A 3 2.77 -9.16 -9.11
N LYS A 4 2.63 -9.16 -10.44
CA LYS A 4 1.41 -9.60 -11.13
C LYS A 4 1.16 -11.09 -10.92
N HIS A 5 2.21 -11.90 -11.03
CA HIS A 5 2.11 -13.35 -10.79
C HIS A 5 1.72 -13.66 -9.33
N ILE A 6 2.24 -12.90 -8.37
CA ILE A 6 1.84 -13.01 -6.95
C ILE A 6 0.35 -12.66 -6.80
N LEU A 7 -0.09 -11.57 -7.43
CA LEU A 7 -1.48 -11.12 -7.40
C LEU A 7 -2.44 -12.18 -7.99
N GLU A 8 -2.09 -12.77 -9.12
CA GLU A 8 -2.86 -13.86 -9.76
C GLU A 8 -2.97 -15.09 -8.84
N SER A 9 -1.87 -15.44 -8.17
CA SER A 9 -1.84 -16.57 -7.21
C SER A 9 -2.74 -16.32 -6.00
N LEU A 10 -2.71 -15.11 -5.44
CA LEU A 10 -3.57 -14.71 -4.31
C LEU A 10 -5.05 -14.70 -4.74
N THR A 11 -5.34 -14.19 -5.93
CA THR A 11 -6.70 -14.17 -6.49
C THR A 11 -7.24 -15.57 -6.70
N THR A 12 -6.42 -16.47 -7.27
CA THR A 12 -6.77 -17.90 -7.45
C THR A 12 -7.01 -18.60 -6.11
N SER A 13 -6.36 -18.15 -5.04
CA SER A 13 -6.55 -18.66 -3.68
C SER A 13 -7.77 -18.08 -2.96
N GLY A 14 -8.57 -17.25 -3.65
CA GLY A 14 -9.83 -16.69 -3.13
C GLY A 14 -9.71 -15.31 -2.48
N HIS A 15 -8.56 -14.63 -2.59
CA HIS A 15 -8.41 -13.27 -2.08
C HIS A 15 -8.88 -12.22 -3.11
N SER A 16 -9.70 -11.27 -2.67
CA SER A 16 -10.00 -10.05 -3.46
C SER A 16 -8.99 -8.98 -3.10
N ILE A 17 -8.27 -8.48 -4.10
CA ILE A 17 -7.27 -7.42 -3.93
C ILE A 17 -7.68 -6.24 -4.79
N GLU A 18 -7.97 -5.12 -4.14
CA GLU A 18 -8.55 -3.93 -4.77
C GLU A 18 -7.54 -2.79 -4.89
N THR A 19 -6.45 -2.83 -4.14
CA THR A 19 -5.45 -1.75 -4.07
C THR A 19 -4.11 -2.33 -3.67
N ILE A 20 -3.04 -1.72 -4.18
CA ILE A 20 -1.65 -2.05 -3.83
C ILE A 20 -1.06 -0.90 -3.04
N LEU A 21 -0.45 -1.17 -1.89
CA LEU A 21 0.33 -0.17 -1.16
C LEU A 21 1.82 -0.36 -1.49
N ILE A 22 2.50 0.71 -1.91
CA ILE A 22 3.95 0.69 -2.17
C ILE A 22 4.65 1.62 -1.18
N CYS A 23 5.62 1.06 -0.45
CA CYS A 23 6.51 1.79 0.45
C CYS A 23 7.99 1.51 0.12
N GLY A 24 8.90 2.21 0.79
CA GLY A 24 10.35 2.08 0.57
C GLY A 24 10.88 2.95 -0.57
N GLY A 25 12.20 2.92 -0.81
CA GLY A 25 12.87 3.89 -1.68
C GLY A 25 12.32 4.01 -3.10
N LEU A 26 11.86 2.90 -3.70
CA LEU A 26 11.30 2.89 -5.06
C LEU A 26 9.93 3.59 -5.16
N SER A 27 9.20 3.77 -4.05
CA SER A 27 7.93 4.51 -4.06
C SER A 27 8.10 5.98 -4.45
N GLN A 28 9.33 6.51 -4.33
CA GLN A 28 9.66 7.88 -4.71
C GLN A 28 9.87 8.05 -6.22
N ASN A 29 9.94 6.95 -6.99
CA ASN A 29 10.07 7.00 -8.44
C ASN A 29 8.67 6.97 -9.09
N PRO A 30 8.18 8.09 -9.66
CA PRO A 30 6.82 8.15 -10.20
C PRO A 30 6.58 7.19 -11.36
N LEU A 31 7.60 6.96 -12.20
CA LEU A 31 7.50 6.03 -13.32
C LEU A 31 7.37 4.58 -12.83
N PHE A 32 8.14 4.21 -11.80
CA PHE A 32 8.04 2.89 -11.19
C PHE A 32 6.64 2.64 -10.62
N VAL A 33 6.08 3.61 -9.89
CA VAL A 33 4.75 3.50 -9.30
C VAL A 33 3.67 3.44 -10.37
N GLN A 34 3.73 4.32 -11.37
CA GLN A 34 2.73 4.33 -12.45
C GLN A 34 2.76 3.03 -13.26
N ILE A 35 3.95 2.49 -13.58
CA ILE A 35 4.06 1.20 -14.26
C ILE A 35 3.45 0.08 -13.41
N HIS A 36 3.59 0.12 -12.08
CA HIS A 36 2.95 -0.87 -11.21
C HIS A 36 1.42 -0.74 -11.27
N ALA A 37 0.87 0.47 -11.18
CA ALA A 37 -0.56 0.70 -11.29
C ALA A 37 -1.10 0.20 -12.65
N ASP A 38 -0.42 0.56 -13.74
CA ASP A 38 -0.81 0.20 -15.11
C ASP A 38 -0.74 -1.32 -15.36
N VAL A 39 0.36 -1.98 -14.96
CA VAL A 39 0.58 -3.41 -15.21
C VAL A 39 -0.32 -4.30 -14.35
N LEU A 40 -0.58 -3.88 -13.11
CA LEU A 40 -1.46 -4.60 -12.19
C LEU A 40 -2.93 -4.27 -12.42
N ASN A 41 -3.22 -3.19 -13.18
CA ASN A 41 -4.55 -2.65 -13.37
C ASN A 41 -5.30 -2.43 -12.05
N LEU A 42 -4.58 -1.93 -11.05
CA LEU A 42 -5.07 -1.65 -9.71
C LEU A 42 -4.53 -0.29 -9.23
N PRO A 43 -5.33 0.48 -8.47
CA PRO A 43 -4.85 1.68 -7.80
C PRO A 43 -3.65 1.37 -6.91
N VAL A 44 -2.67 2.28 -6.91
CA VAL A 44 -1.50 2.20 -6.03
C VAL A 44 -1.53 3.33 -5.00
N LEU A 45 -1.54 2.97 -3.71
CA LEU A 45 -1.45 3.89 -2.60
C LEU A 45 0.02 4.10 -2.19
N ILE A 46 0.45 5.35 -2.14
CA ILE A 46 1.75 5.76 -1.60
C ILE A 46 1.53 6.48 -0.26
N PRO A 47 1.94 5.90 0.88
CA PRO A 47 1.85 6.59 2.17
C PRO A 47 2.67 7.88 2.19
N THR A 48 2.17 8.91 2.88
CA THR A 48 2.95 10.15 3.13
C THR A 48 4.13 9.90 4.07
N GLU A 49 3.97 8.97 5.02
CA GLU A 49 5.05 8.55 5.91
C GLU A 49 6.09 7.71 5.14
N ARG A 50 7.36 8.13 5.23
CA ARG A 50 8.47 7.48 4.54
C ARG A 50 8.97 6.26 5.31
N GLU A 51 8.87 6.31 6.63
CA GLU A 51 9.41 5.29 7.53
C GLU A 51 8.30 4.31 7.97
N SER A 52 7.72 3.59 7.01
CA SER A 52 6.57 2.69 7.27
C SER A 52 6.86 1.63 8.34
N VAL A 53 8.11 1.16 8.45
CA VAL A 53 8.53 0.20 9.48
C VAL A 53 8.54 0.86 10.86
N LEU A 54 9.13 2.06 10.99
CA LEU A 54 9.17 2.78 12.27
C LEU A 54 7.76 3.13 12.75
N LEU A 55 6.90 3.60 11.85
CA LEU A 55 5.50 3.90 12.16
C LEU A 55 4.75 2.63 12.62
N GLY A 56 4.93 1.51 11.93
CA GLY A 56 4.34 0.23 12.33
C GLY A 56 4.82 -0.21 13.73
N SER A 57 6.12 -0.08 14.02
CA SER A 57 6.66 -0.36 15.35
C SER A 57 6.09 0.56 16.43
N ALA A 58 5.93 1.85 16.15
CA ALA A 58 5.33 2.81 17.07
C ALA A 58 3.85 2.50 17.34
N ILE A 59 3.08 2.13 16.32
CA ILE A 59 1.68 1.68 16.44
C ILE A 59 1.59 0.48 17.38
N LEU A 60 2.41 -0.56 17.15
CA LEU A 60 2.42 -1.76 17.99
C LEU A 60 2.87 -1.44 19.42
N GLY A 61 3.91 -0.61 19.58
CA GLY A 61 4.40 -0.16 20.88
C GLY A 61 3.35 0.62 21.68
N SER A 62 2.60 1.52 21.01
CA SER A 62 1.53 2.30 21.65
C SER A 62 0.39 1.41 22.16
N CYS A 63 0.04 0.35 21.43
CA CYS A 63 -0.93 -0.64 21.88
C CYS A 63 -0.41 -1.44 23.07
N ALA A 64 0.83 -1.92 23.02
CA ALA A 64 1.46 -2.66 24.11
C ALA A 64 1.61 -1.81 25.39
N ALA A 65 1.82 -0.50 25.23
CA ALA A 65 1.87 0.46 26.33
C ALA A 65 0.48 0.85 26.89
N GLY A 66 -0.61 0.35 26.29
CA GLY A 66 -1.98 0.64 26.71
C GLY A 66 -2.50 2.02 26.30
N ALA A 67 -1.81 2.73 25.39
CA ALA A 67 -2.27 4.02 24.88
C ALA A 67 -3.48 3.89 23.95
N TYR A 68 -3.63 2.73 23.30
CA TYR A 68 -4.80 2.37 22.49
C TYR A 68 -5.27 0.96 22.84
N SER A 69 -6.58 0.71 22.72
CA SER A 69 -7.22 -0.56 23.09
C SER A 69 -6.99 -1.68 22.08
N SER A 70 -6.64 -1.33 20.83
CA SER A 70 -6.37 -2.28 19.76
C SER A 70 -5.44 -1.73 18.69
N VAL A 71 -4.78 -2.61 17.95
CA VAL A 71 -3.94 -2.25 16.80
C VAL A 71 -4.75 -1.48 15.75
N GLY A 72 -6.00 -1.88 15.50
CA GLY A 72 -6.86 -1.18 14.55
C GLY A 72 -7.19 0.25 14.97
N GLU A 73 -7.36 0.51 16.28
CA GLU A 73 -7.53 1.86 16.80
C GLU A 73 -6.27 2.71 16.63
N ALA A 74 -5.11 2.16 17.01
CA ALA A 74 -3.83 2.85 16.85
C ALA A 74 -3.52 3.15 15.36
N ILE A 75 -3.81 2.22 14.44
CA ILE A 75 -3.68 2.45 12.99
C ILE A 75 -4.55 3.64 12.57
N ARG A 76 -5.82 3.71 12.98
CA ARG A 76 -6.71 4.83 12.61
C ARG A 76 -6.21 6.17 13.15
N ALA A 77 -5.60 6.18 14.33
CA ALA A 77 -5.07 7.39 14.94
C ALA A 77 -3.71 7.82 14.36
N MET A 78 -2.90 6.88 13.85
CA MET A 78 -1.47 7.12 13.56
C MET A 78 -1.05 6.90 12.10
N ALA A 79 -1.77 6.08 11.31
CA ALA A 79 -1.32 5.65 9.98
C ALA A 79 -1.24 6.77 8.92
N GLY A 80 -1.78 7.95 9.24
CA GLY A 80 -1.68 9.14 8.40
C GLY A 80 -2.49 9.04 7.11
N SER A 81 -2.02 9.72 6.07
CA SER A 81 -2.65 9.78 4.75
C SER A 81 -1.70 9.25 3.67
N GLY A 82 -2.21 9.12 2.44
CA GLY A 82 -1.42 8.69 1.29
C GLY A 82 -2.00 9.21 -0.02
N ASN A 83 -1.18 9.16 -1.06
CA ASN A 83 -1.56 9.55 -2.42
C ASN A 83 -1.97 8.32 -3.20
N LEU A 84 -3.15 8.36 -3.83
CA LEU A 84 -3.63 7.30 -4.69
C LEU A 84 -3.24 7.59 -6.14
N ILE A 85 -2.58 6.62 -6.78
CA ILE A 85 -2.19 6.67 -8.18
C ILE A 85 -3.05 5.67 -8.94
N GLU A 86 -3.88 6.18 -9.84
CA GLU A 86 -4.76 5.37 -10.67
C GLU A 86 -4.00 4.77 -11.87
N PRO A 87 -4.39 3.56 -12.33
CA PRO A 87 -3.94 3.04 -13.62
C PRO A 87 -4.33 4.00 -14.74
N ARG A 88 -3.42 4.26 -15.67
CA ARG A 88 -3.75 5.04 -16.87
C ARG A 88 -4.58 4.17 -17.81
N SER A 89 -5.74 4.67 -18.23
CA SER A 89 -6.49 4.06 -19.34
C SER A 89 -5.65 4.18 -20.61
N ILE A 90 -5.19 3.04 -21.14
CA ILE A 90 -4.58 2.99 -22.46
C ILE A 90 -5.72 3.16 -23.49
N SER A 91 -6.04 4.40 -23.83
CA SER A 91 -6.87 4.70 -25.00
C SER A 91 -5.97 4.69 -26.23
N TYR A 92 -5.93 3.58 -26.96
CA TYR A 92 -5.44 3.60 -28.33
C TYR A 92 -6.54 4.21 -29.19
N GLN A 93 -6.37 5.46 -29.62
CA GLN A 93 -7.00 5.96 -30.84
C GLN A 93 -6.04 5.76 -32.01
#